data_AF-A0A1H0A534-F1
#
_entry.id   AF-A0A1H0A534-F1
#
_cell.length_a   1.000
_cell.length_b   1.000
_cell.length_c   1.000
_cell.angle_alpha   90.00
_cell.angle_beta   90.00
_cell.angle_gamma   90.00
#
_symmetry.space_group_name_H-M   'P 1'
#
loop_
_entity.id
_entity.type
_entity.pdbx_description
1 polymer ?
#
loop_
_entity_poly.entity_id
_entity_poly.type
_entity_poly.pdbx_seq_one_letter_code
_entity_poly.pdbx_strand_id
1 'polypeptide(L)' 'MGNGVITFSTITYAMKAQSLLQRNGIKADIIKTQDNLLRTCQYRLNVHYAFDKAVGLLAGANITYLIAINGE' A
#
# COMPACT_ATOMS: atom_id res chain seq x y z
N MET A 1 -4.71 9.82 -14.06
CA MET A 1 -4.94 8.37 -13.86
C MET A 1 -4.41 8.05 -12.48
N GLY A 2 -5.33 7.91 -11.51
CA GLY A 2 -5.09 8.18 -10.09
C GLY A 2 -3.99 7.33 -9.47
N ASN A 3 -3.08 7.99 -8.78
CA ASN A 3 -2.09 7.36 -7.92
C ASN A 3 -2.72 7.20 -6.54
N GLY A 4 -2.69 6.02 -5.94
CA GLY A 4 -3.22 5.83 -4.60
C GLY A 4 -2.15 5.43 -3.60
N VAL A 5 -2.34 5.79 -2.33
CA VAL A 5 -1.38 5.50 -1.26
C VAL A 5 -2.06 4.66 -0.19
N ILE A 6 -1.45 3.51 0.15
CA ILE A 6 -1.93 2.61 1.18
C ILE A 6 -0.89 2.53 2.28
N THR A 7 -1.28 2.83 3.52
CA THR A 7 -0.36 2.87 4.66
C THR A 7 -0.53 1.63 5.53
N PHE A 8 0.59 1.08 5.97
CA PHE A 8 0.71 -0.13 6.77
C PHE A 8 1.51 0.14 8.04
N SER A 9 1.12 -0.51 9.13
CA SER A 9 1.85 -0.46 10.41
C SER A 9 3.17 -1.23 10.38
N THR A 10 3.31 -2.21 9.49
CA THR A 10 4.50 -3.08 9.43
C THR A 10 4.98 -3.26 7.99
N ILE A 11 6.29 -3.47 7.85
CA ILE A 11 6.92 -3.74 6.56
C ILE A 11 6.41 -5.03 5.93
N THR A 12 6.08 -6.04 6.74
CA THR A 12 5.63 -7.35 6.27
C THR A 12 4.34 -7.24 5.47
N TYR A 13 3.35 -6.47 5.97
CA TYR A 13 2.11 -6.25 5.23
C TYR A 13 2.36 -5.42 3.97
N ALA A 14 3.21 -4.40 4.03
CA ALA A 14 3.57 -3.61 2.85
C ALA A 14 4.25 -4.45 1.75
N MET A 15 5.19 -5.33 2.11
CA MET A 15 5.83 -6.25 1.16
C MET A 15 4.87 -7.30 0.61
N LYS A 16 4.01 -7.86 1.46
CA LYS A 16 2.99 -8.84 1.01
C LYS A 16 2.01 -8.18 0.03
N ALA A 17 1.56 -6.97 0.35
CA ALA A 17 0.71 -6.15 -0.52
C ALA A 17 1.41 -5.87 -1.86
N GLN A 18 2.65 -5.37 -1.83
CA GLN A 18 3.43 -5.11 -3.03
C GLN A 18 3.58 -6.37 -3.90
N SER A 19 3.98 -7.50 -3.31
CA SER A 19 4.16 -8.75 -4.06
C SER A 19 2.85 -9.23 -4.68
N LEU A 20 1.73 -9.12 -3.95
CA LEU A 20 0.40 -9.47 -4.46
C LEU A 20 0.00 -8.57 -5.64
N LEU A 21 0.20 -7.26 -5.52
CA LEU A 21 -0.13 -6.31 -6.57
C LEU A 21 0.75 -6.52 -7.82
N GLN A 22 2.06 -6.70 -7.65
CA GLN A 22 2.98 -6.98 -8.75
C GLN A 22 2.63 -8.28 -9.49
N ARG A 23 2.26 -9.35 -8.77
CA ARG A 23 1.79 -10.61 -9.38
C ARG A 23 0.52 -10.45 -10.21
N ASN A 24 -0.29 -9.44 -9.91
CA ASN A 24 -1.50 -9.09 -10.65
C ASN A 24 -1.27 -8.00 -11.71
N GLY A 25 0.00 -7.67 -12.00
CA GLY A 25 0.38 -6.67 -13.00
C GLY A 25 0.08 -5.24 -12.56
N ILE A 26 0.03 -4.96 -11.26
CA ILE A 26 -0.16 -3.61 -10.70
C ILE A 26 1.17 -3.11 -10.14
N LYS A 27 1.66 -1.99 -10.67
CA LYS A 27 2.90 -1.37 -10.20
C LYS A 27 2.66 -0.69 -8.85
N ALA A 28 3.42 -1.12 -7.84
CA ALA A 28 3.36 -0.57 -6.49
C ALA A 28 4.75 -0.42 -5.88
N ASP A 29 5.00 0.72 -5.23
CA ASP A 29 6.29 1.10 -4.65
C ASP A 29 6.17 1.31 -3.14
N ILE A 30 7.12 0.78 -2.35
CA ILE A 30 7.06 0.88 -0.90
C ILE A 30 7.94 2.05 -0.44
N ILE A 31 7.31 3.04 0.17
CA ILE A 31 7.93 4.21 0.76
C ILE A 31 7.95 4.03 2.28
N LYS A 32 9.14 3.83 2.85
CA LYS A 32 9.31 3.86 4.30
C LYS A 32 9.22 5.31 4.78
N THR A 33 8.20 5.63 5.56
CA THR A 33 8.03 6.97 6.14
C THR A 33 8.47 6.90 7.60
N GLN A 34 9.66 7.40 7.88
CA GLN A 34 10.11 7.62 9.26
C GLN A 34 9.60 8.99 9.68
N ASP A 35 8.49 9.00 10.42
CA ASP A 35 8.03 10.24 11.04
C ASP A 35 8.87 10.45 12.30
N ASN A 36 9.84 11.36 12.26
CA ASN A 36 10.77 11.56 13.38
C ASN A 36 10.05 12.09 14.65
N LEU A 37 8.77 12.47 14.52
CA LEU A 37 7.90 12.94 15.60
C LEU A 37 7.11 11.82 16.28
N LEU A 38 6.79 10.73 15.57
CA LEU A 38 6.05 9.59 16.08
C LEU A 38 6.96 8.36 16.07
N ARG A 39 7.16 7.74 17.24
CA ARG A 39 8.05 6.57 17.43
C ARG A 39 7.67 5.33 16.60
N THR A 40 6.61 5.40 15.79
CA THR A 40 6.07 4.36 14.92
C THR A 40 6.46 4.60 13.45
N CYS A 41 7.34 3.73 12.93
CA CYS A 41 7.62 3.67 11.50
C CYS A 41 6.34 3.29 10.74
N GLN A 42 5.96 4.10 9.74
CA GLN A 42 4.83 3.79 8.86
C GLN A 42 5.35 3.44 7.47
N TYR A 43 4.71 2.46 6.83
CA TYR A 43 5.08 2.01 5.49
C TYR A 43 3.97 2.39 4.53
N ARG A 44 4.27 3.25 3.58
CA ARG A 44 3.33 3.66 2.53
C ARG A 44 3.60 2.84 1.29
N LEU A 45 2.55 2.39 0.63
CA LEU A 45 2.58 1.69 -0.63
C LEU A 45 1.92 2.59 -1.67
N ASN A 46 2.70 3.11 -2.58
CA ASN A 46 2.23 3.95 -3.67
C ASN A 46 1.83 3.06 -4.85
N VAL A 47 0.55 3.07 -5.20
CA VAL A 47 -0.06 2.32 -6.29
C VAL A 47 -0.22 3.28 -7.47
N HIS A 48 0.52 3.02 -8.56
CA HIS A 48 0.60 3.95 -9.68
C HIS A 48 -0.65 3.96 -10.58
N TYR A 49 -1.40 2.86 -10.61
CA TYR A 49 -2.62 2.73 -11.42
C TYR A 49 -3.52 1.63 -10.85
N ALA A 50 -4.80 1.66 -11.25
CA ALA A 50 -5.80 0.67 -10.85
C ALA A 50 -5.93 0.52 -9.33
N PHE A 51 -5.97 1.64 -8.60
CA PHE A 51 -6.11 1.66 -7.15
C PHE A 51 -7.32 0.87 -6.64
N ASP A 52 -8.48 1.00 -7.30
CA ASP A 52 -9.69 0.26 -6.95
C ASP A 52 -9.48 -1.26 -7.00
N LYS A 53 -8.85 -1.74 -8.09
CA LYS A 53 -8.45 -3.14 -8.25
C LYS A 53 -7.43 -3.55 -7.17
N ALA A 54 -6.50 -2.68 -6.82
CA ALA A 54 -5.52 -2.95 -5.78
C ALA A 54 -6.18 -3.14 -4.41
N VAL A 55 -7.11 -2.26 -4.03
CA VAL A 55 -7.87 -2.38 -2.78
C VAL A 55 -8.69 -3.67 -2.77
N GLY A 56 -9.36 -4.01 -3.87
CA GLY A 56 -10.09 -5.27 -4.00
C GLY A 56 -9.22 -6.51 -3.81
N LEU A 57 -8.02 -6.53 -4.40
CA LEU A 57 -7.07 -7.63 -4.23
C LEU A 57 -6.56 -7.74 -2.78
N LEU A 58 -6.28 -6.61 -2.14
CA LEU A 58 -5.83 -6.58 -0.75
C LEU A 58 -6.93 -7.06 0.21
N ALA A 59 -8.17 -6.65 -0.03
CA ALA A 59 -9.33 -7.12 0.73
C ALA A 59 -9.53 -8.63 0.58
N GLY A 60 -9.48 -9.15 -0.65
CA GLY A 60 -9.58 -10.58 -0.93
C GLY A 60 -8.45 -11.42 -0.34
N ALA A 61 -7.25 -10.85 -0.20
CA ALA A 61 -6.09 -11.50 0.42
C ALA A 61 -6.00 -11.32 1.95
N ASN A 62 -7.02 -10.70 2.57
CA ASN A 62 -7.08 -10.41 4.00
C ASN A 62 -5.84 -9.66 4.53
N ILE A 63 -5.37 -8.67 3.76
CA ILE A 63 -4.20 -7.85 4.12
C ILE A 63 -4.67 -6.61 4.87
N THR A 64 -4.33 -6.51 6.15
CA THR A 64 -4.67 -5.36 7.00
C THR A 64 -3.83 -4.14 6.65
N TYR A 65 -4.49 -3.02 6.39
CA TYR A 65 -3.89 -1.70 6.20
C TYR A 65 -4.52 -0.69 7.16
N LEU A 66 -3.80 0.40 7.44
CA LEU A 66 -4.26 1.47 8.32
C LEU A 66 -5.17 2.45 7.59
N ILE A 67 -4.70 2.93 6.43
CA ILE A 67 -5.40 3.91 5.63
C ILE A 67 -5.10 3.69 4.16
N ALA A 68 -6.11 3.85 3.30
CA ALA A 68 -5.99 3.75 1.86
C ALA A 68 -6.60 5.02 1.26
N ILE A 69 -5.78 5.81 0.57
CA ILE A 69 -6.15 7.12 0.02
C ILE A 69 -6.02 7.01 -1.51
N ASN A 70 -7.09 7.32 -2.23
CA ASN A 70 -7.03 7.46 -3.67
C ASN A 70 -6.59 8.91 -3.99
N GLY A 71 -5.48 9.08 -4.68
CA GLY A 71 -5.06 10.38 -5.21
C GLY A 71 -5.72 10.58 -6.55
N GLU A 72 -6.76 11.41 -6.57
CA GLU A 72 -7.47 11.83 -7.79
C GLU A 72 -6.57 12.68 -8.70
#